data_AF-A0A7W1UXX9-F1
#
_entry.id   AF-A0A7W1UXX9-F1
#
_cell.length_a   1.000
_cell.length_b   1.000
_cell.length_c   1.000
_cell.angle_alpha   90.00
_cell.angle_beta   90.00
_cell.angle_gamma   90.00
#
_symmetry.space_group_name_H-M   'P 1'
#
loop_
_entity.id
_entity.type
_entity.pdbx_description
1 polymer ?
#
loop_
_entity_poly.entity_id
_entity_poly.type
_entity_poly.pdbx_seq_one_letter_code
_entity_poly.pdbx_strand_id
1 'polypeptide(L)'
;MSVSNIIIMLLSILSIFLLSLLFFIPSDSEVYRLITYFDFILCIIFLFDFINQLRKAKNKWRYFYTVGWLDLLSSIPMVSEFRFIRIFRVFRIFRIIKSINLLVNFVKVNKAASLYGFVVFVVFTSLILSTTAVLFFEKDVGNITTAEEALWWSFITITTVGYGDFYPVTLIGKLITSCLIVCGIISFGTVISFINKKTGLEINKKE
;
A
#
# COMPACT_ATOMS: atom_id res chain seq x y z
N MET A 1 -2.46 -19.43 -7.88
CA MET A 1 -2.82 -18.04 -7.50
C MET A 1 -1.98 -17.08 -8.30
N SER A 2 -2.57 -15.99 -8.81
CA SER A 2 -1.81 -14.91 -9.46
C SER A 2 -1.07 -14.10 -8.40
N VAL A 3 0.13 -13.60 -8.72
CA VAL A 3 0.94 -12.68 -7.90
C VAL A 3 0.11 -11.52 -7.34
N SER A 4 -0.88 -11.06 -8.11
CA SER A 4 -1.86 -10.05 -7.72
C SER A 4 -2.47 -10.33 -6.33
N ASN A 5 -2.92 -11.56 -6.08
CA ASN A 5 -3.64 -11.90 -4.86
C ASN A 5 -2.77 -11.77 -3.61
N ILE A 6 -1.47 -12.01 -3.74
CA ILE A 6 -0.48 -11.90 -2.65
C ILE A 6 -0.27 -10.43 -2.28
N ILE A 7 -0.04 -9.59 -3.30
CA ILE A 7 0.13 -8.14 -3.12
C ILE A 7 -1.09 -7.57 -2.43
N ILE A 8 -2.28 -7.93 -2.91
CA ILE A 8 -3.54 -7.44 -2.37
C ILE A 8 -3.72 -7.87 -0.92
N MET A 9 -3.37 -9.11 -0.57
CA MET A 9 -3.39 -9.59 0.82
C MET A 9 -2.45 -8.77 1.72
N LEU A 10 -1.22 -8.54 1.30
CA LEU A 10 -0.24 -7.77 2.07
C LEU A 10 -0.67 -6.30 2.23
N LEU A 11 -1.16 -5.67 1.16
CA LEU A 11 -1.76 -4.33 1.22
C LEU A 11 -3.00 -4.28 2.13
N SER A 12 -3.75 -5.38 2.23
CA SER A 12 -4.88 -5.49 3.17
C SER A 12 -4.41 -5.39 4.61
N ILE A 13 -3.35 -6.12 4.96
CA ILE A 13 -2.75 -6.11 6.29
C ILE A 13 -2.27 -4.69 6.62
N LEU A 14 -1.59 -4.04 5.67
CA LEU A 14 -1.17 -2.65 5.81
C LEU A 14 -2.36 -1.71 6.03
N SER A 15 -3.45 -1.85 5.27
CA SER A 15 -4.65 -1.01 5.43
C SER A 15 -5.27 -1.15 6.83
N ILE A 16 -5.25 -2.35 7.41
CA ILE A 16 -5.75 -2.61 8.77
C ILE A 16 -4.80 -1.97 9.80
N PHE A 17 -3.49 -2.08 9.58
CA PHE A 17 -2.49 -1.43 10.43
C PHE A 17 -2.66 0.10 10.46
N LEU A 18 -2.79 0.75 9.30
CA LEU A 18 -3.03 2.19 9.22
C LEU A 18 -4.32 2.62 9.93
N LEU A 19 -5.36 1.80 9.82
CA LEU A 19 -6.64 2.05 10.49
C LEU A 19 -6.53 1.89 12.01
N SER A 20 -5.72 0.95 12.49
CA SER A 20 -5.41 0.85 13.93
C SER A 20 -4.67 2.08 14.42
N LEU A 21 -3.81 2.68 13.59
CA LEU A 21 -3.06 3.90 13.90
C LEU A 21 -3.97 5.12 13.98
N LEU A 22 -4.98 5.21 13.10
CA LEU A 22 -6.04 6.23 13.13
C LEU A 22 -6.88 6.22 14.43
N PHE A 23 -6.88 5.14 15.22
CA PHE A 23 -7.59 5.10 16.50
C PHE A 23 -6.89 5.94 17.58
N PHE A 24 -5.55 6.02 17.54
CA PHE A 24 -4.75 6.74 18.51
C PHE A 24 -4.55 8.21 18.15
N ILE A 25 -4.78 8.59 16.89
CA ILE A 25 -4.49 9.92 16.37
C ILE A 25 -5.74 10.82 16.41
N PRO A 26 -5.62 12.07 16.89
CA PRO A 26 -6.70 13.06 16.85
C PRO A 26 -7.18 13.35 15.41
N SER A 27 -8.50 13.43 15.23
CA SER A 27 -9.13 13.55 13.90
C SER A 27 -8.88 14.90 13.20
N ASP A 28 -8.43 15.90 13.95
CA ASP A 28 -8.06 17.25 13.53
C ASP A 28 -6.59 17.36 13.09
N SER A 29 -5.79 16.31 13.26
CA SER A 29 -4.37 16.35 12.92
C SER A 29 -4.09 16.16 11.42
N GLU A 30 -3.03 16.81 10.94
CA GLU A 30 -2.47 16.60 9.59
C GLU A 30 -2.08 15.14 9.32
N VAL A 31 -1.64 14.43 10.36
CA VAL A 31 -1.32 12.99 10.27
C VAL A 31 -2.59 12.17 10.00
N TYR A 32 -3.73 12.53 10.60
CA TYR A 32 -5.01 11.90 10.29
C TYR A 32 -5.42 12.11 8.83
N ARG A 33 -5.27 13.33 8.31
CA ARG A 33 -5.53 13.65 6.88
C ARG A 33 -4.66 12.81 5.96
N LEU A 34 -3.36 12.75 6.25
CA LEU A 34 -2.39 11.97 5.48
C LEU A 34 -2.75 10.48 5.43
N ILE A 35 -3.05 9.86 6.58
CA ILE A 35 -3.43 8.45 6.62
C ILE A 35 -4.76 8.22 5.88
N THR A 36 -5.69 9.17 5.93
CA THR A 36 -6.95 9.10 5.18
C THR A 36 -6.72 9.14 3.67
N TYR A 37 -5.77 9.95 3.17
CA TYR A 37 -5.38 9.92 1.75
C TYR A 37 -4.80 8.57 1.34
N PHE A 38 -3.92 7.99 2.15
CA PHE A 38 -3.40 6.65 1.87
C PHE A 38 -4.49 5.58 1.91
N ASP A 39 -5.44 5.65 2.85
CA ASP A 39 -6.58 4.73 2.90
C ASP A 39 -7.43 4.82 1.63
N PHE A 40 -7.69 6.04 1.15
CA PHE A 40 -8.44 6.28 -0.08
C PHE A 40 -7.74 5.65 -1.30
N ILE A 41 -6.43 5.84 -1.44
CA ILE A 41 -5.64 5.22 -2.51
C ILE A 41 -5.71 3.69 -2.44
N LEU A 42 -5.56 3.11 -1.25
CA LEU A 42 -5.67 1.66 -1.04
C LEU A 42 -7.07 1.14 -1.40
N CYS A 43 -8.12 1.89 -1.08
CA CYS A 43 -9.50 1.56 -1.45
C CYS A 43 -9.68 1.50 -2.96
N ILE A 44 -9.15 2.46 -3.72
CA ILE A 44 -9.18 2.44 -5.19
C ILE A 44 -8.47 1.19 -5.73
N ILE A 45 -7.31 0.84 -5.17
CA ILE A 45 -6.58 -0.38 -5.56
C ILE A 45 -7.42 -1.64 -5.32
N PHE A 46 -8.08 -1.73 -4.16
CA PHE A 46 -8.97 -2.86 -3.84
C PHE A 46 -10.23 -2.89 -4.70
N LEU A 47 -10.79 -1.74 -5.04
CA LEU A 47 -11.93 -1.65 -5.94
C LEU A 47 -11.57 -2.18 -7.33
N PHE A 48 -10.39 -1.79 -7.84
CA PHE A 48 -9.91 -2.27 -9.13
C PHE A 48 -9.69 -3.79 -9.13
N ASP A 49 -9.14 -4.33 -8.05
CA ASP A 49 -9.01 -5.78 -7.89
C ASP A 49 -10.36 -6.49 -7.85
N PHE A 50 -11.31 -5.99 -7.06
CA PHE A 50 -12.66 -6.54 -6.99
C PHE A 50 -13.32 -6.58 -8.38
N ILE A 51 -13.22 -5.50 -9.16
CA ILE A 51 -13.75 -5.43 -10.52
C ILE A 51 -13.07 -6.48 -11.41
N ASN A 52 -11.75 -6.64 -11.31
CA ASN A 52 -11.00 -7.63 -12.08
C ASN A 52 -11.39 -9.07 -11.73
N GLN A 53 -11.58 -9.37 -10.44
CA GLN A 53 -12.04 -10.68 -10.00
C GLN A 53 -13.49 -10.95 -10.46
N LEU A 54 -14.37 -9.95 -10.38
CA LEU A 54 -15.76 -10.03 -10.84
C LEU A 54 -15.84 -10.29 -12.35
N ARG A 55 -14.94 -9.69 -13.15
CA ARG A 55 -14.86 -9.92 -14.61
C ARG A 55 -14.35 -11.32 -14.95
N LYS A 56 -13.41 -11.87 -14.17
CA LYS A 56 -12.83 -13.22 -14.40
C LYS A 56 -13.73 -14.36 -13.94
N ALA A 57 -14.70 -14.10 -13.07
CA ALA A 57 -15.59 -15.13 -12.56
C ALA A 57 -16.55 -15.65 -13.64
N LYS A 58 -16.51 -16.97 -13.90
CA LYS A 58 -17.42 -17.63 -14.86
C LYS A 58 -18.90 -17.39 -14.53
N ASN A 59 -19.26 -17.37 -13.24
CA ASN A 59 -20.61 -17.04 -12.74
C ASN A 59 -20.54 -15.86 -11.76
N LYS A 60 -20.83 -14.66 -12.25
CA LYS A 60 -20.74 -13.39 -11.50
C LYS A 60 -21.60 -13.37 -10.24
N TRP A 61 -22.84 -13.86 -10.34
CA TRP A 61 -23.80 -13.89 -9.24
C TRP A 61 -23.37 -14.81 -8.09
N ARG A 62 -22.90 -16.02 -8.41
CA ARG A 62 -22.38 -16.95 -7.40
C ARG A 62 -21.15 -16.38 -6.70
N TYR A 63 -20.26 -15.74 -7.45
CA TYR A 63 -19.07 -15.08 -6.89
C TYR A 63 -19.45 -13.92 -5.95
N PHE A 64 -20.39 -13.07 -6.36
CA PHE A 64 -20.82 -11.91 -5.55
C PHE A 64 -21.39 -12.32 -4.19
N TYR A 65 -22.32 -13.29 -4.16
CA TYR A 65 -22.96 -13.72 -2.91
C TYR A 65 -22.08 -14.58 -2.00
N THR A 66 -21.06 -15.25 -2.54
CA THR A 66 -20.14 -16.05 -1.70
C THR A 66 -19.01 -15.23 -1.11
N VAL A 67 -18.33 -14.40 -1.92
CA VAL A 67 -17.09 -13.72 -1.51
C VAL A 67 -17.04 -12.26 -1.98
N GLY A 68 -17.66 -11.93 -3.10
CA GLY A 68 -17.53 -10.62 -3.73
C GLY A 68 -18.15 -9.46 -2.93
N TRP A 69 -19.20 -9.71 -2.15
CA TRP A 69 -19.80 -8.67 -1.30
C TRP A 69 -18.83 -8.17 -0.21
N LEU A 70 -17.98 -9.04 0.34
CA LEU A 70 -16.93 -8.67 1.30
C LEU A 70 -15.83 -7.83 0.63
N ASP A 71 -15.43 -8.22 -0.58
CA ASP A 71 -14.41 -7.49 -1.34
C ASP A 71 -14.91 -6.08 -1.71
N LEU A 72 -16.18 -5.96 -2.15
CA LEU A 72 -16.82 -4.68 -2.42
C LEU A 72 -16.88 -3.82 -1.16
N LEU A 73 -17.34 -4.37 -0.03
CA LEU A 73 -17.44 -3.63 1.23
C LEU A 73 -16.08 -3.12 1.71
N SER A 74 -15.01 -3.90 1.48
CA SER A 74 -13.65 -3.53 1.83
C SER A 74 -13.05 -2.43 0.96
N SER A 75 -13.61 -2.22 -0.24
CA SER A 75 -13.16 -1.22 -1.22
C SER A 75 -13.83 0.15 -1.08
N ILE A 76 -14.78 0.27 -0.16
CA ILE A 76 -15.48 1.54 0.10
C ILE A 76 -14.54 2.43 0.94
N PRO A 77 -14.18 3.64 0.44
CA PRO A 77 -13.34 4.57 1.18
C PRO A 77 -14.04 5.13 2.42
N MET A 78 -13.27 5.39 3.48
CA MET A 78 -13.78 6.18 4.61
C MET A 78 -13.93 7.64 4.18
N VAL A 79 -15.12 8.02 3.71
CA VAL A 79 -15.47 9.45 3.62
C VAL A 79 -15.82 9.93 5.04
N SER A 80 -15.04 10.88 5.55
CA SER A 80 -15.02 11.33 6.95
C SER A 80 -16.35 11.90 7.46
N GLU A 81 -17.26 12.28 6.57
CA GLU A 81 -18.48 13.01 6.90
C GLU A 81 -19.60 12.12 7.47
N PHE A 82 -19.58 10.81 7.17
CA PHE A 82 -20.61 9.90 7.66
C PHE A 82 -20.15 9.18 8.94
N ARG A 83 -20.63 9.63 10.11
CA ARG A 83 -20.38 8.99 11.42
C ARG A 83 -20.66 7.47 11.42
N PHE A 84 -21.62 7.01 10.61
CA PHE A 84 -21.97 5.59 10.45
C PHE A 84 -20.87 4.75 9.79
N ILE A 85 -19.96 5.36 9.03
CA ILE A 85 -18.81 4.67 8.39
C ILE A 85 -17.82 4.14 9.45
N ARG A 86 -17.84 4.66 10.68
CA ARG A 86 -17.04 4.09 11.79
C ARG A 86 -17.39 2.63 12.10
N ILE A 87 -18.65 2.21 11.92
CA ILE A 87 -19.08 0.82 12.13
C ILE A 87 -18.55 -0.09 11.01
N PHE A 88 -18.42 0.44 9.79
CA PHE A 88 -17.82 -0.28 8.66
C PHE A 88 -16.34 -0.63 8.87
N ARG A 89 -15.64 0.01 9.83
CA ARG A 89 -14.26 -0.33 10.22
C ARG A 89 -14.12 -1.79 10.69
N VAL A 90 -15.10 -2.31 11.42
CA VAL A 90 -15.07 -3.69 11.96
C VAL A 90 -15.20 -4.71 10.83
N PHE A 91 -15.89 -4.37 9.75
CA PHE A 91 -16.07 -5.28 8.61
C PHE A 91 -14.76 -5.58 7.86
N ARG A 92 -13.74 -4.71 7.94
CA ARG A 92 -12.41 -4.98 7.37
C ARG A 92 -11.65 -6.10 8.10
N ILE A 93 -11.94 -6.35 9.38
CA ILE A 93 -11.33 -7.46 10.16
C ILE A 93 -11.73 -8.83 9.59
N PHE A 94 -12.92 -8.97 9.01
CA PHE A 94 -13.37 -10.21 8.36
C PHE A 94 -12.52 -10.59 7.14
N ARG A 95 -11.73 -9.66 6.59
CA ARG A 95 -10.74 -9.95 5.54
C ARG A 95 -9.58 -10.83 6.05
N ILE A 96 -9.26 -10.79 7.35
CA ILE A 96 -8.22 -11.64 7.97
C ILE A 96 -8.58 -13.13 7.80
N ILE A 97 -9.86 -13.49 7.88
CA ILE A 97 -10.35 -14.86 7.69
C ILE A 97 -10.05 -15.36 6.25
N LYS A 98 -10.13 -14.45 5.27
CA LYS A 98 -9.73 -14.73 3.88
C LYS A 98 -8.21 -14.84 3.73
N SER A 99 -7.44 -13.97 4.40
CA SER A 99 -5.97 -14.02 4.41
C SER A 99 -5.43 -15.34 4.99
N ILE A 100 -6.06 -15.88 6.03
CA ILE A 100 -5.68 -17.14 6.67
C ILE A 100 -5.92 -18.35 5.74
N ASN A 101 -7.08 -18.43 5.06
CA ASN A 101 -7.34 -19.52 4.10
C ASN A 101 -6.45 -19.47 2.85
N LEU A 102 -5.87 -18.30 2.54
CA LEU A 102 -4.93 -18.13 1.42
C LEU A 102 -3.48 -18.41 1.82
N LEU A 103 -3.10 -18.17 3.09
CA LEU A 103 -1.79 -18.55 3.66
C LEU A 103 -1.53 -20.06 3.59
N VAL A 104 -2.54 -20.88 3.84
CA VAL A 104 -2.45 -22.35 3.75
C VAL A 104 -2.14 -22.82 2.31
N ASN A 105 -2.57 -22.06 1.30
CA ASN A 105 -2.30 -22.33 -0.12
C ASN A 105 -0.97 -21.72 -0.62
N PHE A 106 -0.28 -20.94 0.22
CA PHE A 106 0.90 -20.14 -0.11
C PHE A 106 2.21 -20.95 -0.09
N VAL A 107 2.24 -22.06 0.66
CA VAL A 107 3.45 -22.87 0.84
C VAL A 107 3.88 -23.61 -0.44
N LYS A 108 3.09 -23.60 -1.52
CA LYS A 108 3.29 -24.48 -2.68
C LYS A 108 3.64 -23.85 -4.04
N VAL A 109 3.71 -22.52 -4.24
CA VAL A 109 3.83 -21.98 -5.63
C VAL A 109 4.86 -20.84 -5.83
N ASN A 110 5.84 -21.13 -6.70
CA ASN A 110 6.76 -20.26 -7.47
C ASN A 110 7.41 -19.05 -6.76
N LYS A 111 8.66 -19.27 -6.30
CA LYS A 111 9.55 -18.31 -5.64
C LYS A 111 9.80 -17.00 -6.43
N ALA A 112 9.92 -17.06 -7.76
CA ALA A 112 10.29 -15.88 -8.56
C ALA A 112 9.16 -14.85 -8.73
N ALA A 113 7.91 -15.30 -8.85
CA ALA A 113 6.75 -14.42 -9.02
C ALA A 113 6.35 -13.76 -7.67
N SER A 114 6.66 -14.43 -6.56
CA SER A 114 6.48 -13.92 -5.19
C SER A 114 7.39 -12.72 -4.87
N LEU A 115 8.64 -12.74 -5.34
CA LEU A 115 9.62 -11.69 -5.07
C LEU A 115 9.19 -10.30 -5.57
N TYR A 116 8.63 -10.20 -6.78
CA TYR A 116 8.20 -8.92 -7.32
C TYR A 116 7.00 -8.33 -6.55
N GLY A 117 6.03 -9.17 -6.20
CA GLY A 117 4.91 -8.73 -5.36
C GLY A 117 5.36 -8.29 -3.97
N PHE A 118 6.38 -8.95 -3.42
CA PHE A 118 6.99 -8.54 -2.16
C PHE A 118 7.70 -7.19 -2.26
N VAL A 119 8.44 -6.91 -3.33
CA VAL A 119 9.10 -5.60 -3.51
C VAL A 119 8.08 -4.47 -3.65
N VAL A 120 7.02 -4.65 -4.44
CA VAL A 120 5.93 -3.65 -4.53
C VAL A 120 5.31 -3.39 -3.16
N PHE A 121 5.07 -4.45 -2.38
CA PHE A 121 4.55 -4.30 -1.03
C PHE A 121 5.50 -3.52 -0.12
N VAL A 122 6.81 -3.83 -0.14
CA VAL A 122 7.82 -3.12 0.66
C VAL A 122 7.89 -1.64 0.29
N VAL A 123 7.85 -1.30 -1.00
CA VAL A 123 7.83 0.10 -1.48
C VAL A 123 6.64 0.87 -0.93
N PHE A 124 5.43 0.34 -1.13
CA PHE A 124 4.21 1.01 -0.69
C PHE A 124 4.19 1.16 0.82
N THR A 125 4.61 0.11 1.55
CA THR A 125 4.67 0.13 3.01
C THR A 125 5.69 1.14 3.51
N SER A 126 6.92 1.13 2.97
CA SER A 126 7.96 2.06 3.40
C SER A 126 7.58 3.50 3.09
N LEU A 127 6.98 3.77 1.92
CA LEU A 127 6.50 5.09 1.57
C LEU A 127 5.45 5.59 2.58
N ILE A 128 4.42 4.79 2.85
CA ILE A 128 3.34 5.21 3.76
C ILE A 128 3.86 5.44 5.18
N LEU A 129 4.65 4.48 5.71
CA LEU A 129 5.18 4.57 7.07
C LEU A 129 6.17 5.73 7.22
N SER A 130 7.10 5.90 6.27
CA SER A 130 8.07 6.98 6.32
C SER A 130 7.42 8.34 6.19
N THR A 131 6.45 8.51 5.27
CA THR A 131 5.72 9.78 5.12
C THR A 131 4.98 10.16 6.40
N THR A 132 4.26 9.19 6.98
CA THR A 132 3.47 9.40 8.20
C THR A 132 4.36 9.71 9.40
N ALA A 133 5.45 8.96 9.57
CA ALA A 133 6.37 9.14 10.68
C ALA A 133 7.15 10.45 10.56
N VAL A 134 7.62 10.82 9.37
CA VAL A 134 8.31 12.10 9.16
C VAL A 134 7.37 13.28 9.42
N LEU A 135 6.13 13.25 8.93
CA LEU A 135 5.15 14.29 9.28
C LEU A 135 4.92 14.36 10.80
N PHE A 136 4.83 13.22 11.48
CA PHE A 136 4.65 13.20 12.93
C PHE A 136 5.82 13.84 13.71
N PHE A 137 7.06 13.60 13.30
CA PHE A 137 8.25 14.11 14.00
C PHE A 137 8.68 15.52 13.55
N GLU A 138 8.36 15.92 12.32
CA GLU A 138 8.83 17.19 11.75
C GLU A 138 7.79 18.32 11.83
N LYS A 139 6.52 18.00 12.08
CA LYS A 139 5.42 19.00 12.03
C LYS A 139 5.69 20.27 12.85
N ASP A 140 6.32 20.14 14.02
CA ASP A 140 6.53 21.25 14.95
C ASP A 140 7.95 21.87 14.88
N VAL A 141 8.85 21.33 14.06
CA VAL A 141 10.29 21.67 14.09
C VAL A 141 10.86 21.95 12.70
N GLY A 142 10.32 21.33 11.66
CA GLY A 142 10.80 21.41 10.29
C GLY A 142 9.88 22.24 9.37
N ASN A 143 10.10 22.09 8.07
CA ASN A 143 9.28 22.70 7.03
C ASN A 143 8.19 21.77 6.47
N ILE A 144 8.10 20.53 6.98
CA ILE A 144 7.06 19.56 6.60
C ILE A 144 5.95 19.64 7.65
N THR A 145 4.92 20.44 7.37
CA THR A 145 3.87 20.76 8.35
C THR A 145 2.51 20.19 7.98
N THR A 146 2.25 20.03 6.69
CA THR A 146 0.96 19.54 6.16
C THR A 146 1.07 18.16 5.53
N ALA A 147 -0.07 17.48 5.40
CA ALA A 147 -0.17 16.19 4.72
C ALA A 147 0.33 16.26 3.27
N GLU A 148 -0.01 17.33 2.55
CA GLU A 148 0.37 17.54 1.15
C GLU A 148 1.88 17.68 0.99
N GLU A 149 2.53 18.47 1.85
CA GLU A 149 3.98 18.68 1.85
C GLU A 149 4.73 17.37 2.11
N ALA A 150 4.25 16.57 3.08
CA ALA A 150 4.82 15.27 3.38
C ALA A 150 4.68 14.30 2.20
N LEU A 151 3.53 14.26 1.53
CA LEU A 151 3.31 13.43 0.33
C LEU A 151 4.23 13.84 -0.82
N TRP A 152 4.34 15.14 -1.08
CA TRP A 152 5.21 15.66 -2.10
C TRP A 152 6.67 15.29 -1.80
N TRP A 153 7.13 15.55 -0.58
CA TRP A 153 8.46 15.21 -0.10
C TRP A 153 8.77 13.72 -0.28
N SER A 154 7.88 12.83 0.16
CA SER A 154 8.14 11.39 0.09
C SER A 154 8.17 10.88 -1.35
N PHE A 155 7.33 11.44 -2.23
CA PHE A 155 7.30 11.12 -3.64
C PHE A 155 8.60 11.52 -4.35
N ILE A 156 9.08 12.76 -4.18
CA ILE A 156 10.33 13.20 -4.81
C ILE A 156 11.56 12.51 -4.21
N THR A 157 11.49 12.12 -2.94
CA THR A 157 12.58 11.43 -2.23
C THR A 157 12.71 9.98 -2.68
N ILE A 158 11.59 9.22 -2.70
CA ILE A 158 11.63 7.80 -3.11
C ILE A 158 11.99 7.66 -4.59
N THR A 159 11.60 8.63 -5.42
CA THR A 159 11.93 8.68 -6.85
C THR A 159 13.34 9.21 -7.12
N THR A 160 14.09 9.54 -6.07
CA THR A 160 15.48 10.05 -6.13
C THR A 160 15.63 11.40 -6.85
N VAL A 161 14.55 12.17 -7.03
CA VAL A 161 14.57 13.52 -7.62
C VAL A 161 15.15 14.53 -6.63
N GLY A 162 14.58 14.58 -5.42
CA GLY A 162 15.11 15.36 -4.30
C GLY A 162 15.30 16.85 -4.56
N TYR A 163 14.24 17.61 -4.85
CA TYR A 163 14.32 19.07 -5.05
C TYR A 163 14.89 19.83 -3.84
N GLY A 164 14.73 19.30 -2.62
CA GLY A 164 15.26 19.89 -1.39
C GLY A 164 14.43 21.07 -0.85
N ASP A 165 13.25 21.28 -1.38
CA ASP A 165 12.24 22.22 -0.90
C ASP A 165 11.68 21.82 0.47
N PHE A 166 11.47 20.52 0.68
CA PHE A 166 11.08 19.91 1.95
C PHE A 166 12.11 18.88 2.40
N TYR A 167 12.46 18.88 3.69
CA TYR A 167 13.41 17.91 4.23
C TYR A 167 13.29 17.78 5.76
N PRO A 168 13.50 16.58 6.32
CA PRO A 168 13.50 16.40 7.76
C PRO A 168 14.76 16.99 8.40
N VAL A 169 14.56 17.73 9.49
CA VAL A 169 15.65 18.33 10.27
C VAL A 169 16.00 17.50 11.50
N THR A 170 15.03 16.74 12.05
CA THR A 170 15.23 15.91 13.24
C THR A 170 16.12 14.70 12.96
N LEU A 171 16.80 14.22 14.00
CA LEU A 171 17.61 13.00 13.91
C LEU A 171 16.78 11.79 13.47
N ILE A 172 15.59 11.64 14.04
CA ILE A 172 14.67 10.53 13.75
C ILE A 172 14.17 10.64 12.31
N GLY A 173 13.75 11.84 11.86
CA GLY A 173 13.32 12.07 10.49
C GLY A 173 14.40 11.74 9.47
N LYS A 174 15.66 12.11 9.73
CA LYS A 174 16.81 11.77 8.87
C LYS A 174 17.10 10.27 8.81
N LEU A 175 16.98 9.54 9.92
CA LEU A 175 17.13 8.08 9.93
C LEU A 175 16.03 7.40 9.10
N ILE A 176 14.77 7.82 9.28
CA ILE A 176 13.63 7.29 8.51
C ILE A 176 13.79 7.57 7.02
N THR A 177 14.26 8.77 6.68
CA THR A 177 14.52 9.18 5.30
C THR A 177 15.62 8.36 4.66
N SER A 178 16.69 8.09 5.41
CA SER A 178 17.79 7.24 4.93
C SER A 178 17.28 5.85 4.54
N CYS A 179 16.42 5.25 5.38
CA CYS A 179 15.76 3.98 5.06
C CYS A 179 14.87 4.09 3.81
N LEU A 180 14.10 5.18 3.67
CA LEU A 180 13.24 5.42 2.49
C LEU A 180 14.05 5.48 1.19
N ILE A 181 15.18 6.19 1.20
CA ILE A 181 16.08 6.29 0.04
C ILE A 181 16.60 4.92 -0.36
N VAL A 182 17.08 4.12 0.61
CA VAL A 182 17.57 2.76 0.35
C VAL A 182 16.47 1.89 -0.25
N CYS A 183 15.25 1.96 0.29
CA CYS A 183 14.08 1.27 -0.28
C CYS A 183 13.81 1.71 -1.72
N GLY A 184 13.87 3.00 -2.03
CA GLY A 184 13.70 3.53 -3.39
C GLY A 184 14.70 2.93 -4.37
N ILE A 185 16.00 2.96 -4.03
CA ILE A 185 17.09 2.44 -4.86
C ILE A 185 16.93 0.94 -5.14
N ILE A 186 16.66 0.13 -4.11
CA ILE A 186 16.45 -1.33 -4.24
C ILE A 186 15.28 -1.62 -5.21
N SER A 187 14.27 -0.77 -5.17
CA SER A 187 13.05 -0.95 -5.94
C SER A 187 13.27 -0.65 -7.42
N PHE A 188 13.95 0.45 -7.74
CA PHE A 188 14.39 0.73 -9.10
C PHE A 188 15.27 -0.39 -9.67
N GLY A 189 16.25 -0.87 -8.88
CA GLY A 189 17.10 -1.99 -9.28
C GLY A 189 16.30 -3.27 -9.59
N THR A 190 15.28 -3.54 -8.79
CA THR A 190 14.41 -4.72 -9.00
C THR A 190 13.55 -4.59 -10.27
N VAL A 191 13.01 -3.40 -10.54
CA VAL A 191 12.22 -3.15 -11.76
C VAL A 191 13.09 -3.30 -13.01
N ILE A 192 14.31 -2.72 -13.00
CA ILE A 192 15.26 -2.85 -14.12
C ILE A 192 15.63 -4.33 -14.34
N SER A 193 15.94 -5.06 -13.27
CA SER A 193 16.25 -6.49 -13.33
C SER A 193 15.09 -7.32 -13.91
N PHE A 194 13.85 -6.98 -13.55
CA PHE A 194 12.67 -7.63 -14.12
C PHE A 194 12.55 -7.42 -15.63
N ILE A 195 12.70 -6.18 -16.09
CA ILE A 195 12.62 -5.83 -17.51
C ILE A 195 13.72 -6.54 -18.29
N ASN A 196 14.96 -6.52 -17.77
CA ASN A 196 16.10 -7.20 -18.40
C ASN A 196 15.89 -8.71 -18.50
N LYS A 197 15.40 -9.35 -17.43
CA LYS A 197 15.09 -10.78 -17.44
C LYS A 197 14.02 -11.13 -18.47
N LYS A 198 12.97 -10.30 -18.58
CA LYS A 198 11.89 -10.53 -19.54
C LYS A 198 12.39 -10.36 -20.98
N THR A 199 13.17 -9.33 -21.24
CA THR A 199 13.73 -9.03 -22.57
C THR A 199 14.76 -10.08 -22.99
N GLY A 200 15.65 -10.51 -22.10
CA GLY A 200 16.63 -11.57 -22.37
C GLY A 200 15.99 -12.94 -22.66
N LEU A 201 14.85 -13.25 -22.04
CA LEU A 201 14.08 -14.47 -22.33
C LEU A 201 13.37 -14.42 -23.69
N GLU A 202 13.01 -13.23 -24.19
CA GLU A 202 12.41 -13.07 -25.52
C GLU A 202 13.44 -13.15 -26.65
N ILE A 203 14.67 -12.70 -26.42
CA ILE A 203 15.77 -12.82 -27.38
C ILE A 203 16.17 -14.29 -27.54
N ASN A 204 16.36 -15.00 -26.43
CA ASN A 204 16.76 -16.42 -26.42
C ASN A 204 15.67 -17.41 -26.88
N LYS A 205 14.45 -16.91 -27.16
CA LYS A 205 13.35 -17.68 -27.76
C LYS A 205 13.23 -17.47 -29.27
N LYS A 206 13.92 -16.47 -29.82
CA LYS A 206 13.93 -16.14 -31.25
C LYS A 206 15.14 -16.72 -31.99
N GLU A 207 16.13 -17.23 -31.25
CA GLU A 207 17.20 -18.12 -31.74
C GLU A 207 16.77 -19.59 -31.61
#